data_AF-A0A956LMY1-F1
#
_entry.id   AF-A0A956LMY1-F1
#
_cell.length_a   1.000
_cell.length_b   1.000
_cell.length_c   1.000
_cell.angle_alpha   90.00
_cell.angle_beta   90.00
_cell.angle_gamma   90.00
#
_symmetry.space_group_name_H-M   'P 1'
#
loop_
_entity.id
_entity.type
_entity.pdbx_description
1 polymer ?
#
loop_
_entity_poly.entity_id
_entity_poly.type
_entity_poly.pdbx_seq_one_letter_code
_entity_poly.pdbx_strand_id
1 'polypeptide(L)'
;MYYPYNRGKEVADTIWGNHVGDWEHITVRLLQNPDLSYSPSQVYLSAHSFGGAYDWGGGEVELYDGTHPVVYAAWGSHGFWAAPGHHVYMTIGEEVFDVCVTLVCAELADDAEAGVAWDTWEHVYGLDFGAQEGLVGAAWPAWMSDAFTDPGAGDPTSPGMGPIYRWGNPEDCSVLGIPIDITDLIGVCRLEDGPTGPISKNTWGQDLE
;
A
#
# COMPACT_ATOMS: atom_id res chain seq x y z
N MET A 1 -6.56 -3.56 -0.89
CA MET A 1 -6.59 -4.27 0.40
C MET A 1 -6.35 -3.25 1.49
N TYR A 2 -7.21 -3.24 2.50
CA TYR A 2 -7.08 -2.34 3.64
C TYR A 2 -6.26 -3.02 4.74
N TYR A 3 -5.26 -2.32 5.25
CA TYR A 3 -4.45 -2.73 6.37
C TYR A 3 -4.79 -1.85 7.56
N PRO A 4 -5.45 -2.38 8.62
CA PRO A 4 -5.89 -1.56 9.75
C PRO A 4 -4.71 -1.00 10.56
N TYR A 5 -3.53 -1.59 10.43
CA TYR A 5 -2.33 -1.17 11.13
C TYR A 5 -1.09 -1.55 10.33
N ASN A 6 -0.16 -0.61 10.21
CA ASN A 6 1.21 -0.83 9.80
C ASN A 6 2.10 -0.81 11.05
N ARG A 7 2.77 -1.93 11.31
CA ARG A 7 3.89 -2.00 12.24
C ARG A 7 5.14 -1.53 11.52
N GLY A 8 5.67 -0.42 12.02
CA GLY A 8 6.95 0.10 11.59
C GLY A 8 8.11 -0.88 11.81
N LYS A 9 9.32 -0.47 11.41
CA LYS A 9 10.53 -1.32 11.53
C LYS A 9 11.32 -0.99 12.77
N GLU A 10 11.88 -2.04 13.37
CA GLU A 10 12.71 -1.93 14.57
C GLU A 10 14.10 -1.45 14.19
N VAL A 11 14.46 -0.25 14.65
CA VAL A 11 15.76 0.37 14.42
C VAL A 11 16.22 1.01 15.72
N ALA A 12 17.43 0.65 16.18
CA ALA A 12 18.02 1.14 17.42
C ALA A 12 17.10 0.99 18.66
N ASP A 13 16.55 -0.21 18.87
CA ASP A 13 15.66 -0.59 19.99
C ASP A 13 14.34 0.22 20.07
N THR A 14 13.94 0.87 18.97
CA THR A 14 12.65 1.56 18.83
C THR A 14 12.02 1.22 17.48
N ILE A 15 10.73 1.51 17.32
CA ILE A 15 9.96 1.21 16.09
C ILE A 15 9.63 2.53 15.38
N TRP A 16 9.87 2.56 14.06
CA TRP A 16 9.69 3.71 13.17
C TRP A 16 8.75 3.39 12.02
N GLY A 17 7.85 4.31 11.68
CA GLY A 17 6.92 4.15 10.57
C GLY A 17 5.59 3.50 10.94
N ASN A 18 5.17 3.53 12.20
CA ASN A 18 3.86 2.95 12.56
C ASN A 18 2.74 3.85 12.03
N HIS A 19 1.63 3.29 11.56
CA HIS A 19 0.39 4.07 11.36
C HIS A 19 -0.85 3.18 11.39
N VAL A 20 -1.98 3.81 11.66
CA VAL A 20 -3.30 3.23 11.65
C VAL A 20 -3.88 3.43 10.26
N GLY A 21 -4.28 2.32 9.65
CA GLY A 21 -4.89 2.33 8.33
C GLY A 21 -3.92 2.67 7.20
N ASP A 22 -3.92 1.84 6.17
CA ASP A 22 -3.51 2.22 4.82
C ASP A 22 -4.09 1.27 3.78
N TRP A 23 -3.94 1.63 2.52
CA TRP A 23 -4.39 0.81 1.40
C TRP A 23 -3.23 0.47 0.48
N GLU A 24 -3.02 -0.82 0.25
CA GLU A 24 -2.29 -1.26 -0.94
C GLU A 24 -3.22 -1.91 -1.94
N HIS A 25 -2.82 -1.99 -3.19
CA HIS A 25 -3.60 -2.57 -4.27
C HIS A 25 -2.73 -3.39 -5.20
N ILE A 26 -3.41 -4.33 -5.86
CA ILE A 26 -2.88 -5.09 -6.98
C ILE A 26 -3.70 -4.67 -8.18
N THR A 27 -3.04 -4.16 -9.21
CA THR A 27 -3.73 -3.69 -10.42
C THR A 27 -3.35 -4.59 -11.58
N VAL A 28 -4.33 -5.27 -12.15
CA VAL A 28 -4.14 -6.02 -13.41
C VAL A 28 -4.60 -5.15 -14.57
N ARG A 29 -3.67 -4.78 -15.45
CA ARG A 29 -3.99 -4.01 -16.65
C ARG A 29 -4.47 -4.92 -17.74
N LEU A 30 -5.63 -4.61 -18.30
CA LEU A 30 -6.16 -5.28 -19.48
C LEU A 30 -6.04 -4.35 -20.69
N LEU A 31 -5.50 -4.87 -21.79
CA LEU A 31 -5.45 -4.16 -23.08
C LEU A 31 -6.49 -4.74 -24.02
N GLN A 32 -7.13 -3.86 -24.80
CA GLN A 32 -8.07 -4.27 -25.83
C GLN A 32 -7.30 -4.81 -27.05
N ASN A 33 -7.70 -5.97 -27.50
CA ASN A 33 -7.21 -6.61 -28.71
C ASN A 33 -7.96 -6.10 -29.95
N PRO A 34 -7.42 -6.30 -31.17
CA PRO A 34 -8.11 -5.88 -32.41
C PRO A 34 -9.50 -6.50 -32.61
N ASP A 35 -9.77 -7.66 -32.00
CA ASP A 35 -11.07 -8.34 -32.02
C ASP A 35 -12.04 -7.84 -30.92
N LEU A 36 -11.69 -6.75 -30.24
CA LEU A 36 -12.40 -6.13 -29.11
C LEU A 36 -12.42 -6.97 -27.83
N SER A 37 -11.75 -8.12 -27.79
CA SER A 37 -11.50 -8.83 -26.53
C SER A 37 -10.47 -8.08 -25.67
N TYR A 38 -10.33 -8.46 -24.40
CA TYR A 38 -9.33 -7.90 -23.51
C TYR A 38 -8.39 -9.01 -23.03
N SER A 39 -7.10 -8.72 -22.97
CA SER A 39 -6.08 -9.60 -22.40
C SER A 39 -5.22 -8.85 -21.38
N PRO A 40 -4.81 -9.51 -20.30
CA PRO A 40 -3.92 -8.90 -19.33
C PRO A 40 -2.55 -8.64 -19.96
N SER A 41 -1.97 -7.48 -19.63
CA SER A 41 -0.65 -7.06 -20.10
C SER A 41 0.35 -6.86 -18.98
N GLN A 42 -0.11 -6.44 -17.80
CA GLN A 42 0.76 -6.06 -16.69
C GLN A 42 0.06 -6.28 -15.35
N VAL A 43 0.86 -6.51 -14.31
CA VAL A 43 0.45 -6.47 -12.90
C VAL A 43 1.24 -5.38 -12.20
N TYR A 44 0.58 -4.49 -11.47
CA TYR A 44 1.22 -3.54 -10.57
C TYR A 44 0.98 -3.96 -9.13
N LEU A 45 2.04 -3.98 -8.34
CA LEU A 45 2.02 -4.26 -6.91
C LEU A 45 2.43 -3.00 -6.17
N SER A 46 1.53 -2.43 -5.37
CA SER A 46 1.86 -1.26 -4.57
C SER A 46 2.50 -1.64 -3.24
N ALA A 47 3.46 -0.83 -2.81
CA ALA A 47 4.16 -0.97 -1.55
C ALA A 47 4.50 0.42 -0.98
N HIS A 48 3.94 0.73 0.19
CA HIS A 48 4.15 2.00 0.88
C HIS A 48 3.72 3.18 -0.01
N SER A 49 4.67 4.06 -0.36
CA SER A 49 4.46 5.22 -1.22
C SER A 49 4.85 4.98 -2.68
N PHE A 50 5.17 3.74 -3.06
CA PHE A 50 5.59 3.36 -4.42
C PHE A 50 4.97 2.02 -4.85
N GLY A 51 5.47 1.46 -5.95
CA GLY A 51 5.15 0.10 -6.35
C GLY A 51 6.05 -0.37 -7.49
N GLY A 52 5.72 -1.54 -8.02
CA GLY A 52 6.43 -2.16 -9.15
C GLY A 52 5.45 -2.70 -10.17
N ALA A 53 5.73 -2.44 -11.45
CA ALA A 53 4.96 -2.92 -12.58
C ALA A 53 5.69 -4.09 -13.28
N TYR A 54 4.99 -5.20 -13.47
CA TYR A 54 5.55 -6.46 -13.98
C TYR A 54 4.78 -6.94 -15.20
N ASP A 55 5.49 -7.46 -16.20
CA ASP A 55 4.87 -8.01 -17.40
C ASP A 55 4.00 -9.23 -17.08
N TRP A 56 2.77 -9.26 -17.63
CA TRP A 56 1.90 -10.41 -17.45
C TRP A 56 2.51 -11.65 -18.09
N GLY A 57 2.72 -12.70 -17.30
CA GLY A 57 3.37 -13.92 -17.77
C GLY A 57 4.87 -13.79 -18.01
N GLY A 58 5.50 -12.70 -17.57
CA GLY A 58 6.96 -12.51 -17.62
C GLY A 58 7.75 -13.44 -16.68
N GLY A 59 7.07 -14.07 -15.72
CA GLY A 59 7.65 -15.03 -14.77
C GLY A 59 8.13 -14.42 -13.45
N GLU A 60 8.13 -13.09 -13.33
CA GLU A 60 8.45 -12.39 -12.07
C GLU A 60 7.32 -12.50 -11.04
N VAL A 61 6.07 -12.37 -11.50
CA VAL A 61 4.87 -12.63 -10.70
C VAL A 61 4.32 -13.99 -11.11
N GLU A 62 4.20 -14.89 -10.14
CA GLU A 62 3.60 -16.21 -10.34
C GLU A 62 2.11 -16.07 -10.70
N LEU A 63 1.61 -16.92 -11.59
CA LEU A 63 0.21 -16.97 -11.98
C LEU A 63 -0.41 -18.31 -11.58
N TYR A 64 -1.38 -18.29 -10.66
CA TYR A 64 -2.20 -19.45 -10.34
C TYR A 64 -3.09 -19.80 -11.55
N ASP A 65 -2.98 -21.05 -12.01
CA ASP A 65 -3.59 -21.57 -13.24
C ASP A 65 -3.40 -20.67 -14.47
N GLY A 66 -2.31 -19.89 -14.51
CA GLY A 66 -2.01 -18.96 -15.58
C GLY A 66 -2.94 -17.74 -15.69
N THR A 67 -3.81 -17.51 -14.70
CA THR A 67 -4.90 -16.52 -14.80
C THR A 67 -4.96 -15.53 -13.64
N HIS A 68 -4.42 -15.85 -12.46
CA HIS A 68 -4.51 -14.99 -11.28
C HIS A 68 -3.11 -14.73 -10.70
N PRO A 69 -2.69 -13.47 -10.50
CA PRO A 69 -1.40 -13.19 -9.88
C PRO A 69 -1.36 -13.66 -8.44
N VAL A 70 -0.29 -14.38 -8.09
CA VAL A 70 0.04 -14.76 -6.72
C VAL A 70 0.97 -13.69 -6.16
N VAL A 71 0.56 -13.06 -5.06
CA VAL A 71 1.21 -11.89 -4.48
C VAL A 71 1.34 -12.06 -2.98
N TYR A 72 2.39 -11.48 -2.40
CA TYR A 72 2.75 -11.70 -1.00
C TYR A 72 2.62 -10.39 -0.23
N ALA A 73 1.73 -10.36 0.76
CA ALA A 73 1.56 -9.22 1.65
C ALA A 73 2.65 -9.21 2.73
N ALA A 74 3.21 -8.04 3.02
CA ALA A 74 4.19 -7.87 4.07
C ALA A 74 3.63 -8.20 5.47
N TRP A 75 4.40 -8.92 6.27
CA TRP A 75 4.01 -9.33 7.61
C TRP A 75 4.01 -8.16 8.59
N GLY A 76 2.82 -7.83 9.11
CA GLY A 76 2.62 -6.72 10.04
C GLY A 76 2.78 -5.33 9.39
N SER A 77 3.08 -5.27 8.10
CA SER A 77 3.17 -4.06 7.28
C SER A 77 2.04 -4.09 6.24
N HIS A 78 2.21 -3.46 5.08
CA HIS A 78 1.18 -3.39 4.05
C HIS A 78 1.64 -3.64 2.61
N GLY A 79 2.95 -3.55 2.30
CA GLY A 79 3.44 -3.70 0.94
C GLY A 79 3.16 -5.06 0.27
N PHE A 80 2.91 -5.04 -1.04
CA PHE A 80 2.81 -6.24 -1.86
C PHE A 80 4.09 -6.54 -2.63
N TRP A 81 4.50 -7.80 -2.61
CA TRP A 81 5.72 -8.27 -3.24
C TRP A 81 5.44 -9.42 -4.20
N ALA A 82 6.22 -9.52 -5.27
CA ALA A 82 6.08 -10.55 -6.31
C ALA A 82 6.57 -11.94 -5.85
N ALA A 83 7.40 -11.98 -4.80
CA ALA A 83 8.00 -13.19 -4.27
C ALA A 83 8.04 -13.15 -2.73
N PRO A 84 8.07 -14.30 -2.04
CA PRO A 84 8.33 -14.34 -0.61
C PRO A 84 9.79 -13.96 -0.34
N GLY A 85 10.06 -13.45 0.86
CA GLY A 85 11.40 -13.11 1.31
C GLY A 85 11.48 -11.77 2.02
N HIS A 86 12.71 -11.26 2.10
CA HIS A 86 13.06 -10.01 2.72
C HIS A 86 13.22 -8.92 1.66
N HIS A 87 12.47 -7.83 1.78
CA HIS A 87 12.35 -6.78 0.77
C HIS A 87 12.66 -5.42 1.37
N VAL A 88 13.86 -4.90 1.11
CA VAL A 88 14.25 -3.54 1.50
C VAL A 88 13.46 -2.54 0.65
N TYR A 89 12.68 -1.68 1.30
CA TYR A 89 11.86 -0.67 0.62
C TYR A 89 12.38 0.75 0.82
N MET A 90 13.18 0.98 1.84
CA MET A 90 13.76 2.29 2.14
C MET A 90 15.07 2.13 2.91
N THR A 91 16.03 3.00 2.65
CA THR A 91 17.20 3.19 3.50
C THR A 91 17.04 4.52 4.22
N ILE A 92 17.19 4.52 5.54
CA ILE A 92 17.19 5.71 6.37
C ILE A 92 18.61 6.05 6.82
N GLY A 93 18.85 7.35 7.00
CA GLY A 93 20.16 7.89 7.36
C GLY A 93 21.12 8.03 6.17
N GLU A 94 22.23 8.72 6.43
CA GLU A 94 23.34 8.97 5.50
C GLU A 94 24.63 8.32 6.01
N GLU A 95 25.34 7.65 5.10
CA GLU A 95 26.67 7.06 5.32
C GLU A 95 27.74 7.81 4.52
N VAL A 96 28.87 8.10 5.16
CA VAL A 96 30.04 8.70 4.52
C VAL A 96 31.26 7.85 4.85
N PHE A 97 31.89 7.26 3.82
CA PHE A 97 32.99 6.28 3.97
C PHE A 97 32.62 5.09 4.88
N ASP A 98 31.44 4.50 4.68
CA ASP A 98 30.89 3.38 5.48
C ASP A 98 30.71 3.72 6.97
N VAL A 99 30.61 5.02 7.30
CA VAL A 99 30.33 5.51 8.65
C VAL A 99 29.01 6.26 8.63
N CYS A 100 28.06 5.80 9.45
CA CYS A 100 26.79 6.48 9.64
C CYS A 100 26.99 7.86 10.28
N VAL A 101 26.53 8.93 9.60
CA VAL A 101 26.69 10.32 10.07
C VAL A 101 25.39 10.93 10.60
N THR A 102 24.28 10.19 10.55
CA THR A 102 22.91 10.65 10.84
C THR A 102 22.34 10.09 12.13
N LEU A 103 23.21 9.71 13.08
CA LEU A 103 22.89 9.00 14.34
C LEU A 103 22.38 7.57 14.14
N VAL A 104 21.54 7.32 13.12
CA VAL A 104 20.94 6.02 12.80
C VAL A 104 20.97 5.82 11.29
N CYS A 105 21.52 4.69 10.84
CA CYS A 105 21.47 4.24 9.46
C CYS A 105 20.95 2.82 9.44
N ALA A 106 19.90 2.57 8.66
CA ALA A 106 19.25 1.27 8.61
C ALA A 106 18.46 1.08 7.31
N GLU A 107 18.28 -0.18 6.95
CA GLU A 107 17.33 -0.58 5.92
C GLU A 107 15.99 -0.88 6.58
N LEU A 108 14.93 -0.25 6.08
CA LEU A 108 13.56 -0.62 6.40
C LEU A 108 13.12 -1.65 5.38
N ALA A 109 12.74 -2.83 5.87
CA ALA A 109 12.47 -3.97 5.02
C ALA A 109 11.24 -4.73 5.47
N ASP A 110 10.43 -5.14 4.50
CA ASP A 110 9.28 -6.00 4.71
C ASP A 110 9.68 -7.48 4.58
N ASP A 111 9.11 -8.31 5.44
CA ASP A 111 9.18 -9.76 5.29
C ASP A 111 7.84 -10.27 4.78
N ALA A 112 7.85 -11.08 3.72
CA ALA A 112 6.65 -11.65 3.14
C ALA A 112 6.79 -13.16 2.94
N GLU A 113 5.72 -13.92 3.20
CA GLU A 113 5.69 -15.38 3.02
C GLU A 113 4.35 -15.83 2.44
N ALA A 114 4.28 -17.05 1.89
CA ALA A 114 3.08 -17.55 1.23
C ALA A 114 1.86 -17.65 2.16
N GLY A 115 2.08 -17.90 3.45
CA GLY A 115 1.02 -17.94 4.46
C GLY A 115 -0.20 -18.78 4.04
N VAL A 116 -1.38 -18.29 4.40
CA VAL A 116 -2.67 -18.82 3.91
C VAL A 116 -3.12 -17.97 2.73
N ALA A 117 -3.31 -18.60 1.58
CA ALA A 117 -3.81 -17.93 0.39
C ALA A 117 -5.23 -17.39 0.60
N TRP A 118 -5.49 -16.20 0.06
CA TRP A 118 -6.82 -15.63 -0.01
C TRP A 118 -7.22 -15.40 -1.47
N ASP A 119 -8.21 -16.16 -1.91
CA ASP A 119 -8.73 -16.14 -3.28
C ASP A 119 -9.65 -14.92 -3.49
N THR A 120 -9.03 -13.73 -3.58
CA THR A 120 -9.73 -12.44 -3.66
C THR A 120 -10.67 -12.32 -4.87
N TRP A 121 -10.42 -13.07 -5.95
CA TRP A 121 -11.22 -13.06 -7.17
C TRP A 121 -12.61 -13.70 -7.01
N GLU A 122 -12.86 -14.44 -5.92
CA GLU A 122 -14.18 -15.00 -5.66
C GLU A 122 -15.19 -13.94 -5.21
N HIS A 123 -14.71 -12.77 -4.76
CA HIS A 123 -15.52 -11.72 -4.17
C HIS A 123 -15.19 -10.35 -4.78
N VAL A 124 -15.47 -10.20 -6.07
CA VAL A 124 -15.19 -8.96 -6.81
C VAL A 124 -16.36 -7.98 -6.73
N TYR A 125 -16.04 -6.71 -6.49
CA TYR A 125 -16.97 -5.59 -6.55
C TYR A 125 -16.69 -4.75 -7.79
N GLY A 126 -17.64 -4.69 -8.72
CA GLY A 126 -17.47 -3.99 -10.00
C GLY A 126 -17.77 -2.50 -9.89
N LEU A 127 -16.87 -1.66 -10.40
CA LEU A 127 -16.98 -0.20 -10.39
C LEU A 127 -16.60 0.39 -11.75
N ASP A 128 -17.30 1.46 -12.15
CA ASP A 128 -16.80 2.40 -13.14
C ASP A 128 -16.07 3.51 -12.39
N PHE A 129 -14.74 3.42 -12.37
CA PHE A 129 -13.89 4.36 -11.67
C PHE A 129 -14.00 5.78 -12.24
N GLY A 130 -14.08 5.92 -13.57
CA GLY A 130 -14.13 7.21 -14.25
C GLY A 130 -15.46 7.92 -14.05
N ALA A 131 -16.56 7.17 -14.04
CA ALA A 131 -17.89 7.70 -13.73
C ALA A 131 -18.15 7.87 -12.22
N GLN A 132 -17.31 7.28 -11.36
CA GLN A 132 -17.55 7.15 -9.91
C GLN A 132 -18.88 6.48 -9.59
N GLU A 133 -19.17 5.38 -10.29
CA GLU A 133 -20.41 4.63 -10.17
C GLU A 133 -20.12 3.14 -9.94
N GLY A 134 -21.05 2.42 -9.31
CA GLY A 134 -20.94 0.97 -9.22
C GLY A 134 -21.51 0.28 -10.45
N LEU A 135 -20.87 -0.80 -10.88
CA LEU A 135 -21.37 -1.65 -11.95
C LEU A 135 -22.40 -2.65 -11.41
N VAL A 136 -23.37 -3.03 -12.25
CA VAL A 136 -24.35 -4.10 -11.94
C VAL A 136 -25.10 -3.84 -10.60
N GLY A 137 -25.46 -2.59 -10.32
CA GLY A 137 -26.23 -2.22 -9.12
C GLY A 137 -25.40 -2.06 -7.85
N ALA A 138 -24.06 -2.14 -7.95
CA ALA A 138 -23.17 -1.68 -6.89
C ALA A 138 -23.34 -0.17 -6.63
N ALA A 139 -23.15 0.25 -5.39
CA ALA A 139 -22.98 1.66 -5.03
C ALA A 139 -21.50 2.06 -5.10
N TRP A 140 -21.23 3.32 -5.43
CA TRP A 140 -19.90 3.88 -5.27
C TRP A 140 -19.48 3.84 -3.78
N PRO A 141 -18.33 3.27 -3.42
CA PRO A 141 -18.01 3.04 -2.02
C PRO A 141 -17.63 4.33 -1.30
N ALA A 142 -18.12 4.52 -0.08
CA ALA A 142 -17.82 5.72 0.72
C ALA A 142 -16.31 5.86 0.99
N TRP A 143 -15.59 4.75 1.17
CA TRP A 143 -14.14 4.72 1.41
C TRP A 143 -13.30 5.12 0.19
N MET A 144 -13.91 5.31 -0.99
CA MET A 144 -13.28 5.95 -2.15
C MET A 144 -13.29 7.49 -2.07
N SER A 145 -13.82 8.10 -1.00
CA SER A 145 -13.73 9.55 -0.82
C SER A 145 -12.31 9.97 -0.42
N ASP A 146 -11.79 10.98 -1.11
CA ASP A 146 -10.51 11.67 -0.85
C ASP A 146 -10.69 12.92 0.04
N ALA A 147 -11.86 13.08 0.67
CA ALA A 147 -12.10 14.15 1.62
C ALA A 147 -11.48 13.81 2.99
N PHE A 148 -10.19 14.10 3.16
CA PHE A 148 -9.42 13.86 4.40
C PHE A 148 -9.76 14.79 5.58
N THR A 149 -10.94 15.41 5.57
CA THR A 149 -11.42 16.27 6.67
C THR A 149 -12.90 16.05 7.01
N ASP A 150 -13.57 15.17 6.27
CA ASP A 150 -14.99 14.90 6.45
C ASP A 150 -15.17 13.44 6.88
N PRO A 151 -15.68 13.15 8.09
CA PRO A 151 -15.99 11.79 8.50
C PRO A 151 -17.23 11.24 7.79
N GLY A 152 -18.02 12.02 7.05
CA GLY A 152 -19.21 11.53 6.37
C GLY A 152 -20.28 10.94 7.31
N ALA A 153 -21.32 10.34 6.73
CA ALA A 153 -22.41 9.68 7.47
C ALA A 153 -22.17 8.17 7.64
N GLY A 154 -22.99 7.48 8.45
CA GLY A 154 -22.92 6.02 8.63
C GLY A 154 -22.21 5.57 9.91
N ASP A 155 -22.27 4.27 10.22
CA ASP A 155 -21.72 3.68 11.45
C ASP A 155 -20.17 3.71 11.45
N PRO A 156 -19.53 4.42 12.39
CA PRO A 156 -18.07 4.48 12.47
C PRO A 156 -17.42 3.15 12.86
N THR A 157 -18.19 2.19 13.36
CA THR A 157 -17.69 0.84 13.69
C THR A 157 -17.72 -0.12 12.51
N SER A 158 -18.29 0.30 11.37
CA SER A 158 -18.38 -0.50 10.15
C SER A 158 -17.33 -0.03 9.11
N PRO A 159 -16.26 -0.81 8.85
CA PRO A 159 -15.15 -0.47 7.94
C PRO A 159 -15.56 0.05 6.57
N GLY A 160 -16.64 -0.47 5.99
CA GLY A 160 -17.12 -0.09 4.66
C GLY A 160 -18.04 1.13 4.59
N MET A 161 -18.43 1.72 5.72
CA MET A 161 -19.57 2.67 5.79
C MET A 161 -19.17 4.15 5.84
N GLY A 162 -17.88 4.47 5.72
CA GLY A 162 -17.42 5.86 5.80
C GLY A 162 -16.21 6.16 4.93
N PRO A 163 -15.91 7.45 4.73
CA PRO A 163 -14.78 7.93 3.96
C PRO A 163 -13.46 7.53 4.61
N ILE A 164 -12.39 7.63 3.81
CA ILE A 164 -11.09 7.15 4.24
C ILE A 164 -10.55 7.88 5.47
N TYR A 165 -10.98 9.13 5.65
CA TYR A 165 -10.69 9.96 6.82
C TYR A 165 -10.98 9.28 8.17
N ARG A 166 -11.90 8.31 8.24
CA ARG A 166 -12.20 7.59 9.48
C ARG A 166 -11.12 6.61 9.91
N TRP A 167 -10.24 6.21 9.00
CA TRP A 167 -9.42 5.01 9.14
C TRP A 167 -7.94 5.35 9.33
N GLY A 168 -7.62 6.32 10.20
CA GLY A 168 -6.31 6.97 10.21
C GLY A 168 -5.83 7.57 11.52
N ASN A 169 -4.60 8.09 11.49
CA ASN A 169 -4.03 8.97 12.51
C ASN A 169 -3.17 10.06 11.86
N PRO A 170 -3.01 11.22 12.52
CA PRO A 170 -1.98 12.18 12.13
C PRO A 170 -0.59 11.67 12.51
N GLU A 171 0.42 12.10 11.76
CA GLU A 171 1.83 11.92 12.03
C GLU A 171 2.20 12.51 13.41
N ASP A 172 3.06 11.79 14.14
CA ASP A 172 3.70 12.26 15.36
C ASP A 172 5.19 11.89 15.35
N CYS A 173 5.99 12.89 14.99
CA CYS A 173 7.44 12.85 14.96
C CYS A 173 8.09 13.07 16.34
N SER A 174 7.29 13.25 17.40
CA SER A 174 7.83 13.55 18.72
C SER A 174 8.65 12.40 19.29
N VAL A 175 9.92 12.67 19.59
CA VAL A 175 10.83 11.68 20.16
C VAL A 175 10.99 11.94 21.66
N LEU A 176 10.03 11.49 22.47
CA LEU A 176 10.15 11.38 23.94
C LEU A 176 10.85 12.57 24.64
N GLY A 177 10.56 13.81 24.24
CA GLY A 177 11.12 15.02 24.87
C GLY A 177 12.58 15.34 24.52
N ILE A 178 13.16 14.72 23.50
CA ILE A 178 14.44 15.14 22.91
C ILE A 178 14.16 16.41 22.08
N PRO A 179 14.82 17.55 22.37
CA PRO A 179 14.57 18.83 21.71
C PRO A 179 15.18 18.92 20.29
N ILE A 180 15.69 17.80 19.78
CA ILE A 180 16.23 17.69 18.43
C ILE A 180 15.26 16.79 17.69
N ASP A 181 14.63 17.36 16.68
CA ASP A 181 13.84 16.59 15.74
C ASP A 181 14.80 15.74 14.90
N ILE A 182 14.96 14.47 15.28
CA ILE A 182 15.77 13.53 14.51
C ILE A 182 15.04 13.04 13.25
N THR A 183 13.75 13.36 13.10
CA THR A 183 12.98 12.94 11.93
C THR A 183 13.39 13.71 10.67
N ASP A 184 13.80 14.97 10.79
CA ASP A 184 14.45 15.73 9.70
C ASP A 184 15.78 15.09 9.23
N LEU A 185 16.41 14.27 10.08
CA LEU A 185 17.68 13.59 9.79
C LEU A 185 17.50 12.15 9.29
N ILE A 186 16.40 11.51 9.67
CA ILE A 186 16.10 10.09 9.42
C ILE A 186 15.05 9.94 8.29
N GLY A 187 14.20 10.95 8.07
CA GLY A 187 13.16 10.99 7.05
C GLY A 187 11.91 10.17 7.37
N VAL A 188 11.77 9.66 8.60
CA VAL A 188 10.66 8.80 9.05
C VAL A 188 10.33 9.12 10.52
N CYS A 189 9.04 9.21 10.83
CA CYS A 189 8.49 9.46 12.15
C CYS A 189 8.12 8.16 12.88
N ARG A 190 7.98 8.21 14.20
CA ARG A 190 7.59 7.02 14.98
C ARG A 190 6.18 6.59 14.66
N LEU A 191 5.31 7.58 14.51
CA LEU A 191 3.94 7.46 14.03
C LEU A 191 3.84 8.30 12.75
N GLU A 192 3.60 7.65 11.62
CA GLU A 192 3.40 8.26 10.30
C GLU A 192 1.93 8.61 10.07
N ASP A 193 1.68 9.46 9.08
CA ASP A 193 0.33 9.77 8.62
C ASP A 193 -0.35 8.55 7.98
N GLY A 194 -1.65 8.42 8.20
CA GLY A 194 -2.47 7.45 7.51
C GLY A 194 -3.97 7.80 7.58
N PRO A 195 -4.79 7.25 6.67
CA PRO A 195 -4.42 6.41 5.54
C PRO A 195 -4.25 7.24 4.25
N THR A 196 -3.53 6.69 3.29
CA THR A 196 -3.68 7.10 1.88
C THR A 196 -4.65 6.15 1.17
N GLY A 197 -5.53 6.70 0.34
CA GLY A 197 -6.61 5.95 -0.29
C GLY A 197 -6.32 5.45 -1.69
N PRO A 198 -7.15 4.51 -2.19
CA PRO A 198 -7.04 4.04 -3.57
C PRO A 198 -7.09 5.16 -4.61
N ILE A 199 -7.84 6.24 -4.35
CA ILE A 199 -7.89 7.41 -5.23
C ILE A 199 -6.57 8.19 -5.23
N SER A 200 -5.93 8.35 -4.08
CA SER A 200 -4.72 9.17 -3.93
C SER A 200 -3.44 8.47 -4.38
N LYS A 201 -3.47 7.15 -4.60
CA LYS A 201 -2.29 6.36 -5.05
C LYS A 201 -2.06 6.35 -6.57
N ASN A 202 -2.77 7.18 -7.35
CA ASN A 202 -2.49 7.47 -8.78
C ASN A 202 -2.41 6.28 -9.78
N THR A 203 -2.92 5.11 -9.46
CA THR A 203 -2.74 3.90 -10.30
C THR A 203 -3.87 3.62 -11.30
N TRP A 204 -4.59 4.67 -11.70
CA TRP A 204 -5.77 4.60 -12.58
C TRP A 204 -5.54 5.35 -13.90
N GLY A 205 -4.29 5.74 -14.16
CA GLY A 205 -3.87 6.47 -15.35
C GLY A 205 -3.68 5.58 -16.59
N GLN A 206 -3.34 6.21 -17.71
CA GLN A 206 -2.99 5.49 -18.94
C GLN A 206 -1.70 4.68 -18.81
N ASP A 207 -0.84 5.02 -17.86
CA ASP A 207 0.38 4.31 -17.56
C ASP A 207 0.31 3.84 -16.10
N LEU A 208 0.77 2.60 -15.86
CA LEU A 208 1.09 2.11 -14.53
C LEU A 208 2.59 2.34 -14.38
N GLU A 209 2.97 3.42 -13.70
CA GLU A 209 4.36 3.74 -13.37
C GLU A 209 4.73 3.20 -11.99
#